data_AF-A0A363CXR4-F1
#
_entry.id   AF-A0A363CXR4-F1
#
_cell.length_a   1.000
_cell.length_b   1.000
_cell.length_c   1.000
_cell.angle_alpha   90.00
_cell.angle_beta   90.00
_cell.angle_gamma   90.00
#
_symmetry.space_group_name_H-M   'P 1'
#
loop_
_entity.id
_entity.type
_entity.pdbx_description
1 polymer ?
#
loop_
_entity_poly.entity_id
_entity_poly.type
_entity_poly.pdbx_seq_one_letter_code
_entity_poly.pdbx_strand_id
1 'polypeptide(L)'
;MKNKLYKIIPLILIVLLYSSLVSFGKEDFNKKNNDIKIEQLQVKQIASQEILKKIAQHEIEISWINSSIISVEKDTSNTLWVIVFKNNENNLKDKKLNISINLNGNIVESKLI
;
A
#
# COMPACT_ATOMS: atom_id res chain seq x y z
N MET A 1 30.61 51.70 -23.93
CA MET A 1 30.99 50.50 -23.13
C MET A 1 30.06 49.35 -23.51
N LYS A 2 30.60 48.26 -24.05
CA LYS A 2 29.83 47.15 -24.66
C LYS A 2 29.21 46.24 -23.59
N ASN A 3 27.88 46.28 -23.50
CA ASN A 3 26.93 45.18 -23.27
C ASN A 3 27.49 43.90 -22.61
N LYS A 4 27.74 43.92 -21.29
CA LYS A 4 28.05 42.72 -20.48
C LYS A 4 26.80 41.94 -20.03
N LEU A 5 25.60 42.50 -20.18
CA LEU A 5 24.34 41.91 -19.71
C LEU A 5 23.85 40.72 -20.56
N TYR A 6 24.32 40.59 -21.81
CA TYR A 6 23.85 39.54 -22.74
C TYR A 6 24.42 38.14 -22.45
N LYS A 7 25.45 38.02 -21.60
CA LYS A 7 26.05 36.72 -21.23
C LYS A 7 25.31 35.99 -20.10
N ILE A 8 24.45 36.68 -19.34
CA ILE A 8 23.79 36.13 -18.15
C ILE A 8 22.42 35.50 -18.49
N ILE A 9 21.77 35.99 -19.55
CA ILE A 9 20.46 35.53 -20.02
C ILE A 9 20.40 34.01 -20.30
N PRO A 10 21.35 33.39 -21.04
CA PRO A 10 21.26 31.96 -21.34
C PRO A 10 21.47 31.08 -20.11
N LEU A 11 22.23 31.54 -19.11
CA LEU A 11 22.54 30.76 -17.91
C LEU A 11 21.33 30.64 -16.96
N ILE A 12 20.57 31.74 -16.80
CA ILE A 12 19.36 31.75 -15.98
C ILE A 12 18.26 30.85 -16.57
N LEU A 13 18.13 30.84 -17.90
CA LEU A 13 17.19 29.97 -18.62
C LEU A 13 17.48 28.48 -18.40
N ILE A 14 18.75 28.08 -18.41
CA ILE A 14 19.15 26.68 -18.18
C ILE A 14 18.83 26.24 -16.75
N VAL A 15 19.09 27.07 -15.74
CA VAL A 15 18.79 26.75 -14.33
C VAL A 15 17.29 26.58 -14.10
N LEU A 16 16.46 27.44 -14.70
CA LEU A 16 15.00 27.37 -14.61
C LEU A 16 14.41 26.15 -15.35
N LEU A 17 14.98 25.78 -16.50
CA LEU A 17 14.57 24.57 -17.22
C LEU A 17 14.89 23.31 -16.41
N TYR A 18 16.10 23.20 -15.84
CA TYR A 18 16.48 22.05 -15.03
C TYR A 18 15.65 21.89 -13.74
N SER A 19 15.29 22.99 -13.07
CA SER A 19 14.44 22.90 -11.87
C SER A 19 13.01 22.45 -12.19
N SER A 20 12.46 22.86 -13.36
CA SER A 20 11.14 22.38 -13.81
C SER A 20 11.14 20.89 -14.16
N LEU A 21 12.17 20.39 -14.86
CA LEU A 21 12.27 18.98 -15.26
C LEU A 21 12.48 18.01 -14.08
N VAL A 22 13.18 18.44 -13.03
CA VAL A 22 13.41 17.61 -11.83
C VAL A 22 12.16 17.47 -10.96
N SER A 23 11.25 18.45 -10.97
CA SER A 23 9.98 18.38 -10.24
C SER A 23 8.89 17.62 -10.99
N PHE A 24 8.84 17.74 -12.32
CA PHE A 24 7.80 17.12 -13.15
C PHE A 24 7.80 15.59 -13.06
N GLY A 25 8.97 14.96 -12.88
CA GLY A 25 9.04 13.53 -12.64
C GLY A 25 8.63 13.10 -11.23
N LYS A 26 8.89 13.92 -10.19
CA LYS A 26 8.74 13.49 -8.79
C LYS A 26 7.31 13.58 -8.26
N GLU A 27 6.49 14.49 -8.77
CA GLU A 27 5.09 14.64 -8.32
C GLU A 27 4.24 13.41 -8.70
N ASP A 28 4.37 12.89 -9.92
CA ASP A 28 3.59 11.73 -10.38
C ASP A 28 3.94 10.44 -9.62
N PHE A 29 5.23 10.22 -9.32
CA PHE A 29 5.66 9.07 -8.51
C PHE A 29 5.17 9.17 -7.06
N ASN A 30 5.21 10.37 -6.47
CA ASN A 30 4.74 10.59 -5.10
C ASN A 30 3.22 10.43 -4.98
N LYS A 31 2.47 10.92 -5.97
CA LYS A 31 1.01 10.76 -6.02
C LYS A 31 0.62 9.28 -6.12
N LYS A 32 1.19 8.55 -7.08
CA LYS A 32 0.95 7.11 -7.26
C LYS A 32 1.29 6.30 -6.00
N ASN A 33 2.40 6.61 -5.34
CA ASN A 33 2.79 5.93 -4.10
C ASN A 33 1.85 6.23 -2.93
N ASN A 34 1.32 7.46 -2.85
CA ASN A 34 0.34 7.82 -1.83
C ASN A 34 -1.00 7.11 -2.07
N ASP A 35 -1.45 7.01 -3.31
CA ASP A 35 -2.68 6.31 -3.68
C ASP A 35 -2.60 4.82 -3.28
N ILE A 36 -1.47 4.16 -3.59
CA ILE A 36 -1.22 2.77 -3.18
C ILE A 36 -1.22 2.61 -1.66
N LYS A 37 -0.62 3.54 -0.91
CA LYS A 37 -0.62 3.50 0.57
C LYS A 37 -2.04 3.64 1.14
N ILE A 38 -2.87 4.49 0.54
CA ILE A 38 -4.27 4.66 0.94
C ILE A 38 -5.06 3.39 0.67
N GLU A 39 -4.92 2.78 -0.51
CA GLU A 39 -5.52 1.49 -0.83
C GLU A 39 -5.10 0.41 0.18
N GLN A 40 -3.80 0.31 0.48
CA GLN A 40 -3.28 -0.64 1.47
C GLN A 40 -3.89 -0.42 2.86
N LEU A 41 -4.08 0.82 3.29
CA LEU A 41 -4.69 1.12 4.58
C LEU A 41 -6.16 0.67 4.62
N GLN A 42 -6.91 0.93 3.56
CA GLN A 42 -8.31 0.52 3.45
C GLN A 42 -8.45 -1.00 3.48
N VAL A 43 -7.68 -1.74 2.68
CA VAL A 43 -7.78 -3.21 2.66
C VAL A 43 -7.30 -3.85 3.97
N LYS A 44 -6.33 -3.25 4.67
CA LYS A 44 -5.97 -3.67 6.03
C LYS A 44 -7.14 -3.53 6.99
N GLN A 45 -7.87 -2.41 6.96
CA GLN A 45 -9.03 -2.18 7.81
C GLN A 45 -10.14 -3.20 7.54
N ILE A 46 -10.48 -3.42 6.26
CA ILE A 46 -11.48 -4.41 5.86
C ILE A 46 -11.07 -5.81 6.30
N ALA A 47 -9.81 -6.19 6.09
CA ALA A 47 -9.32 -7.51 6.49
C ALA A 47 -9.35 -7.71 8.01
N SER A 48 -9.00 -6.69 8.80
CA SER A 48 -9.11 -6.74 10.27
C SER A 48 -10.56 -6.87 10.74
N GLN A 49 -11.50 -6.18 10.10
CA GLN A 49 -12.93 -6.31 10.41
C GLN A 49 -13.45 -7.72 10.11
N GLU A 50 -13.00 -8.34 9.02
CA GLU A 50 -13.37 -9.72 8.69
C GLU A 50 -12.87 -10.72 9.74
N ILE A 51 -11.65 -10.55 10.26
CA ILE A 51 -11.16 -11.39 11.36
C ILE A 51 -12.08 -11.29 12.57
N LEU A 52 -12.43 -10.07 13.00
CA LEU A 52 -13.33 -9.86 14.13
C LEU A 52 -14.70 -10.50 13.88
N LYS A 53 -15.23 -10.37 12.67
CA LYS A 53 -16.49 -10.99 12.26
C LYS A 53 -16.41 -12.52 12.33
N LYS A 54 -15.35 -13.13 11.81
CA LYS A 54 -15.13 -14.58 11.85
C LYS A 54 -14.96 -15.11 13.27
N ILE A 55 -14.30 -14.36 14.14
CA ILE A 55 -14.21 -14.67 15.58
C ILE A 55 -15.61 -14.65 16.21
N ALA A 56 -16.38 -13.59 15.96
CA ALA A 56 -17.75 -13.46 16.50
C ALA A 56 -18.70 -14.56 15.99
N GLN A 57 -18.49 -15.01 14.74
CA GLN A 57 -19.22 -16.12 14.12
C GLN A 57 -18.67 -17.50 14.51
N HIS A 58 -17.66 -17.57 15.38
CA HIS A 58 -17.00 -18.81 15.81
C HIS A 58 -16.40 -19.63 14.66
N GLU A 59 -16.09 -19.00 13.52
CA GLU A 59 -15.44 -19.65 12.37
C GLU A 59 -13.93 -19.82 12.57
N ILE A 60 -13.33 -18.95 13.40
CA ILE A 60 -11.93 -19.03 13.81
C ILE A 60 -11.80 -18.79 15.33
N GLU A 61 -10.69 -19.23 15.89
CA GLU A 61 -10.40 -19.11 17.32
C GLU A 61 -10.18 -17.64 17.76
N ILE A 62 -10.50 -17.33 19.02
CA ILE A 62 -10.31 -15.99 19.61
C ILE A 62 -8.84 -15.55 19.61
N SER A 63 -7.90 -16.51 19.60
CA SER A 63 -6.45 -16.27 19.50
C SER A 63 -6.04 -15.38 18.32
N TRP A 64 -6.85 -15.32 17.27
CA TRP A 64 -6.63 -14.48 16.09
C TRP A 64 -6.87 -12.99 16.31
N ILE A 65 -7.47 -12.58 17.44
CA ILE A 65 -7.80 -11.17 17.71
C ILE A 65 -6.57 -10.26 17.73
N ASN A 66 -5.42 -10.79 18.17
CA ASN A 66 -4.14 -10.09 18.22
C ASN A 66 -3.20 -10.52 17.09
N SER A 67 -3.73 -11.07 16.00
CA SER A 67 -2.92 -11.47 14.85
C SER A 67 -2.25 -10.27 14.18
N SER A 68 -1.05 -10.48 13.65
CA SER A 68 -0.28 -9.44 12.97
C SER A 68 -0.34 -9.61 11.46
N ILE A 69 -0.48 -8.51 10.75
CA ILE A 69 -0.38 -8.48 9.28
C ILE A 69 1.10 -8.58 8.91
N ILE A 70 1.46 -9.63 8.18
CA ILE A 70 2.84 -9.89 7.74
C ILE A 70 3.07 -9.61 6.26
N SER A 71 2.02 -9.56 5.45
CA SER A 71 2.09 -9.17 4.03
C SER A 71 0.78 -8.53 3.58
N VAL A 72 0.89 -7.54 2.69
CA VAL A 72 -0.21 -6.88 1.98
C VAL A 72 0.24 -6.61 0.56
N GLU A 73 -0.18 -7.46 -0.36
CA GLU A 73 0.29 -7.46 -1.74
C GLU A 73 -0.89 -7.58 -2.69
N LYS A 74 -0.75 -7.02 -3.90
CA LYS A 74 -1.68 -7.33 -4.98
C LYS A 74 -1.32 -8.69 -5.59
N ASP A 75 -2.32 -9.43 -6.03
CA ASP A 75 -2.11 -10.61 -6.86
C ASP A 75 -1.41 -10.26 -8.19
N THR A 76 -0.95 -11.28 -8.90
CA THR A 76 -0.20 -11.11 -10.15
C THR A 76 -0.99 -10.37 -11.24
N SER A 77 -2.31 -10.43 -11.20
CA SER A 77 -3.22 -9.71 -12.11
C SER A 77 -3.60 -8.30 -11.62
N ASN A 78 -3.14 -7.86 -10.45
CA ASN A 78 -3.53 -6.60 -9.81
C ASN A 78 -5.04 -6.42 -9.61
N THR A 79 -5.77 -7.52 -9.51
CA THR A 79 -7.23 -7.58 -9.35
C THR A 79 -7.67 -7.80 -7.92
N LEU A 80 -6.79 -8.39 -7.10
CA LEU A 80 -7.05 -8.73 -5.71
C LEU A 80 -5.91 -8.22 -4.82
N TRP A 81 -6.27 -7.77 -3.64
CA TRP A 81 -5.36 -7.62 -2.52
C TRP A 81 -5.36 -8.90 -1.70
N VAL A 82 -4.18 -9.43 -1.42
CA VAL A 82 -3.96 -10.58 -0.53
C VAL A 82 -3.30 -10.06 0.74
N ILE A 83 -4.01 -10.22 1.85
CA ILE A 83 -3.57 -9.83 3.19
C ILE A 83 -3.28 -11.11 3.96
N VAL A 84 -2.07 -11.22 4.49
CA VAL A 84 -1.65 -12.40 5.27
C VAL A 84 -1.50 -12.01 6.73
N PHE A 85 -2.24 -12.69 7.58
CA PHE A 85 -2.13 -12.60 9.03
C PHE A 85 -1.36 -13.77 9.59
N LYS A 86 -0.58 -13.50 10.64
CA LYS A 86 0.09 -14.50 11.45
C LYS A 86 -0.52 -14.48 12.85
N ASN A 87 -0.88 -15.65 13.36
CA ASN A 87 -1.30 -15.77 14.76
C ASN A 87 -0.08 -15.59 15.68
N ASN A 88 -0.24 -14.76 16.71
CA ASN A 88 0.83 -14.41 17.64
C ASN A 88 0.91 -15.35 18.85
N GLU A 89 -0.06 -16.24 19.05
CA GLU A 89 0.00 -17.24 20.10
C GLU A 89 1.05 -18.33 19.81
N ASN A 90 1.80 -18.70 20.86
CA ASN A 90 2.93 -19.63 20.75
C ASN A 90 2.54 -21.01 20.19
N ASN A 91 1.31 -21.48 20.43
CA ASN A 91 0.84 -22.79 19.96
C ASN A 91 0.41 -22.79 18.49
N LEU A 92 0.25 -21.62 17.87
CA LEU A 92 -0.28 -21.44 16.51
C LEU A 92 0.65 -20.60 15.63
N LYS A 93 1.93 -20.48 16.03
CA LYS A 93 2.91 -19.57 15.42
C LYS A 93 3.10 -19.77 13.91
N ASP A 94 2.83 -20.95 13.39
CA ASP A 94 2.99 -21.24 11.96
C ASP A 94 1.70 -21.10 11.16
N LYS A 95 0.54 -20.98 11.84
CA LYS A 95 -0.74 -20.78 11.17
C LYS A 95 -0.83 -19.39 10.56
N LYS A 96 -1.28 -19.35 9.31
CA LYS A 96 -1.53 -18.10 8.59
C LYS A 96 -3.00 -18.01 8.19
N LEU A 97 -3.52 -16.80 8.15
CA LEU A 97 -4.84 -16.53 7.61
C LEU A 97 -4.69 -15.58 6.44
N ASN A 98 -5.05 -16.05 5.26
CA ASN A 98 -5.06 -15.25 4.05
C ASN A 98 -6.47 -14.69 3.85
N ILE A 99 -6.56 -13.40 3.58
CA ILE A 99 -7.80 -12.72 3.20
C ILE A 99 -7.58 -12.07 1.85
N SER A 100 -8.38 -12.46 0.87
CA SER A 100 -8.39 -11.92 -0.49
C SER A 100 -9.52 -10.92 -0.65
N ILE A 101 -9.21 -9.70 -1.03
CA ILE A 101 -10.15 -8.59 -1.18
C ILE A 101 -10.06 -8.04 -2.60
N ASN A 102 -11.17 -7.89 -3.30
CA ASN A 102 -11.14 -7.30 -4.64
C ASN A 102 -10.99 -5.76 -4.60
N LEU A 103 -10.80 -5.15 -5.77
CA LEU A 103 -10.63 -3.68 -5.88
C LEU A 103 -11.85 -2.86 -5.40
N ASN A 104 -13.01 -3.50 -5.24
CA ASN A 104 -14.23 -2.87 -4.71
C ASN A 104 -14.33 -2.96 -3.18
N GLY A 105 -13.36 -3.58 -2.51
CA GLY A 105 -13.38 -3.79 -1.05
C GLY A 105 -14.21 -5.00 -0.61
N ASN A 106 -14.67 -5.86 -1.52
CA ASN A 106 -15.40 -7.06 -1.17
C ASN A 106 -14.43 -8.22 -0.91
N ILE A 107 -14.73 -9.00 0.12
CA ILE A 107 -13.95 -10.18 0.50
C ILE A 107 -14.35 -11.32 -0.43
N VAL A 108 -13.36 -11.83 -1.16
CA VAL A 108 -13.54 -12.92 -2.14
C VAL A 108 -13.27 -14.26 -1.48
N GLU A 109 -12.24 -14.33 -0.65
CA GLU A 109 -11.84 -15.55 0.03
C GLU A 109 -11.20 -15.23 1.39
N SER A 110 -11.40 -16.11 2.35
CA SER A 110 -10.62 -16.14 3.58
C SER A 110 -10.26 -17.58 3.91
N LYS A 111 -8.96 -17.86 4.01
CA LYS A 111 -8.43 -19.22 4.11
C LYS A 111 -7.35 -19.33 5.17
N LEU A 112 -7.54 -20.27 6.08
CA LEU A 112 -6.55 -20.66 7.09
C LEU A 112 -5.56 -21.66 6.46
N ILE A 113 -4.26 -21.43 6.65
CA ILE A 113 -3.15 -22.22 6.11
C ILE A 113 -2.27 -22.68 7.26
#